data_AF-A0A2V7M6K7-F1
#
_entry.id   AF-A0A2V7M6K7-F1
#
_cell.length_a   1.000
_cell.length_b   1.000
_cell.length_c   1.000
_cell.angle_alpha   90.00
_cell.angle_beta   90.00
_cell.angle_gamma   90.00
#
_symmetry.space_group_name_H-M   'P 1'
#
loop_
_entity.id
_entity.type
_entity.pdbx_description
1 polymer ?
#
loop_
_entity_poly.entity_id
_entity_poly.type
_entity_poly.pdbx_seq_one_letter_code
_entity_poly.pdbx_strand_id
1 'polypeptide(L)' 'MIVGMGLDVVEVVKVRELLAQQTFEERVFTPAERHDCAGRADKAEALAARFAAKEACFKALGTGWSQGVSFLQVEVQRA' A
#
# COMPACT_ATOMS: atom_id res chain seq x y z
N MET A 1 -8.14 -14.83 -20.38
CA MET A 1 -7.75 -15.80 -19.32
C MET A 1 -7.24 -14.99 -18.15
N ILE A 2 -7.73 -15.23 -16.94
CA ILE A 2 -7.24 -14.56 -15.72
C ILE A 2 -6.00 -15.32 -15.25
N VAL A 3 -4.89 -14.61 -15.02
CA VAL A 3 -3.60 -15.21 -14.61
C VAL A 3 -3.41 -15.26 -13.08
N GLY A 4 -4.18 -14.45 -12.34
CA GLY A 4 -4.16 -14.41 -10.88
C GLY A 4 -5.18 -13.40 -10.35
N MET A 5 -5.54 -13.53 -9.08
CA MET A 5 -6.45 -12.63 -8.38
C MET A 5 -6.00 -12.43 -6.94
N GLY A 6 -6.29 -11.26 -6.38
CA GLY A 6 -5.91 -10.94 -5.01
C GLY A 6 -6.90 -9.99 -4.36
N LEU A 7 -7.08 -10.20 -3.06
CA LEU A 7 -7.92 -9.39 -2.19
C LEU A 7 -7.16 -9.18 -0.89
N ASP A 8 -7.26 -7.97 -0.34
CA ASP A 8 -6.73 -7.67 0.98
C ASP A 8 -7.65 -6.74 1.75
N VAL A 9 -7.64 -6.89 3.07
CA VAL A 9 -8.41 -6.06 4.00
C VAL A 9 -7.45 -5.60 5.09
N VAL A 10 -7.42 -4.29 5.31
CA VAL A 10 -6.47 -3.65 6.22
C VAL A 10 -7.24 -2.82 7.23
N GLU A 11 -6.88 -2.98 8.51
CA GLU A 11 -7.39 -2.14 9.57
C GLU A 11 -6.68 -0.79 9.58
N VAL A 12 -7.45 0.30 9.44
CA VAL A 12 -6.91 1.67 9.36
C VAL A 12 -6.16 2.04 10.65
N VAL A 13 -6.63 1.58 11.82
CA VAL A 13 -5.97 1.82 13.11
C VAL A 13 -4.54 1.27 13.10
N LYS A 14 -4.34 0.05 12.61
CA LYS A 14 -3.02 -0.57 12.50
C LYS A 14 -2.08 0.22 11.59
N VAL A 15 -2.58 0.72 10.46
CA VAL A 15 -1.76 1.57 9.57
C VAL A 15 -1.44 2.89 10.24
N ARG A 16 -2.37 3.48 10.98
CA ARG A 16 -2.13 4.71 11.76
C ARG A 16 -1.02 4.52 12.79
N GLU A 17 -1.01 3.41 13.50
CA GLU A 17 0.05 3.06 14.45
C GLU A 17 1.41 2.85 13.75
N LEU A 18 1.42 2.17 12.59
CA LEU A 18 2.63 1.97 11.79
C LEU A 18 3.20 3.28 11.25
N LEU A 19 2.33 4.23 10.86
CA LEU A 19 2.75 5.57 10.39
C LEU A 19 3.41 6.41 11.49
N ALA A 20 3.24 6.07 12.77
CA ALA A 20 4.01 6.69 13.85
C ALA A 20 5.51 6.30 13.80
N GLN A 21 5.86 5.23 13.09
CA GLN A 21 7.25 4.81 12.88
C GLN A 21 7.85 5.60 11.71
N GLN A 22 8.97 6.28 11.95
CA GLN A 22 9.58 7.21 10.97
C GLN A 22 9.87 6.59 9.59
N THR A 23 10.15 5.28 9.53
CA THR A 23 10.58 4.61 8.28
C THR A 23 9.45 3.87 7.55
N PHE A 24 8.27 3.70 8.16
CA PHE A 24 7.22 2.89 7.55
C PHE A 24 6.71 3.52 6.25
N GLU A 25 6.41 4.82 6.30
CA GLU A 25 5.81 5.52 5.16
C GLU A 25 6.75 5.49 3.93
N GLU A 26 8.05 5.68 4.14
CA GLU A 26 9.07 5.72 3.08
C GLU A 26 9.39 4.34 2.50
N ARG A 27 9.23 3.28 3.29
CA ARG A 27 9.46 1.89 2.85
C ARG A 27 8.29 1.32 2.05
N VAL A 28 7.09 1.87 2.25
CA VAL A 28 5.84 1.29 1.76
C VAL A 28 5.20 2.12 0.65
N PHE A 29 5.35 3.44 0.69
CA PHE A 29 4.67 4.33 -0.25
C PHE A 29 5.66 5.10 -1.11
N THR A 30 5.39 5.16 -2.41
CA THR A 30 6.21 5.94 -3.35
C THR A 30 6.10 7.44 -3.03
N PRO A 31 7.04 8.27 -3.51
CA PRO A 31 6.92 9.72 -3.36
C PRO A 31 5.60 10.29 -3.89
N ALA A 32 5.07 9.75 -5.01
CA ALA A 32 3.82 10.21 -5.59
C ALA A 32 2.60 9.85 -4.72
N GLU A 33 2.57 8.64 -4.15
CA GLU A 33 1.51 8.24 -3.22
C GLU A 33 1.52 9.09 -1.96
N ARG A 34 2.69 9.32 -1.37
CA ARG A 34 2.82 10.18 -0.18
C ARG A 34 2.33 11.59 -0.47
N HIS A 35 2.68 12.13 -1.64
CA HIS A 35 2.21 13.44 -2.08
C HIS A 35 0.68 13.48 -2.24
N ASP A 36 0.07 12.53 -2.97
CA ASP A 36 -1.39 12.47 -3.17
C ASP A 36 -2.18 12.14 -1.88
N CYS A 37 -1.54 11.51 -0.89
CA CYS A 37 -2.12 11.31 0.45
C CYS A 37 -2.03 12.54 1.35
N ALA A 38 -0.99 13.36 1.19
CA ALA A 38 -0.65 14.41 2.16
C ALA A 38 -1.79 15.42 2.35
N GLY A 39 -2.55 15.73 1.29
CA GLY A 39 -3.68 16.66 1.33
C GLY A 39 -5.04 16.04 1.69
N ARG A 40 -5.09 14.76 2.07
CA ARG A 40 -6.37 14.07 2.37
C ARG A 40 -6.85 14.39 3.78
N ALA A 41 -8.18 14.44 3.96
CA ALA A 41 -8.82 14.70 5.25
C ALA A 41 -8.34 13.71 6.32
N ASP A 42 -8.22 12.43 5.98
CA ASP A 42 -7.50 11.44 6.77
C ASP A 42 -6.40 10.79 5.94
N LYS A 43 -5.16 11.21 6.19
CA LYS A 43 -3.97 10.66 5.54
C LYS A 43 -3.80 9.16 5.83
N ALA A 44 -4.10 8.71 7.05
CA ALA A 44 -3.89 7.32 7.44
C ALA A 44 -4.89 6.39 6.76
N GLU A 45 -6.16 6.78 6.65
CA GLU A 45 -7.16 6.05 5.89
C GLU A 45 -6.76 5.96 4.40
N ALA A 46 -6.33 7.08 3.83
CA ALA A 46 -5.90 7.13 2.44
C ALA A 46 -4.69 6.21 2.18
N LEU A 47 -3.70 6.18 3.09
CA LEU A 47 -2.55 5.28 2.99
C LEU A 47 -2.92 3.82 3.27
N ALA A 48 -3.87 3.55 4.16
CA ALA A 48 -4.36 2.19 4.41
C ALA A 48 -5.03 1.58 3.17
N ALA A 49 -5.81 2.37 2.42
CA ALA A 49 -6.39 1.93 1.16
C ALA A 49 -5.32 1.55 0.12
N ARG A 50 -4.22 2.32 0.05
CA ARG A 50 -3.09 2.02 -0.85
C ARG A 50 -2.33 0.78 -0.38
N PHE A 51 -2.14 0.62 0.93
CA PHE A 51 -1.52 -0.58 1.50
C PHE A 51 -2.30 -1.84 1.12
N ALA A 52 -3.63 -1.83 1.31
CA ALA A 52 -4.50 -2.93 0.93
C ALA A 52 -4.46 -3.22 -0.58
N ALA A 53 -4.46 -2.19 -1.42
CA ALA A 53 -4.36 -2.36 -2.87
C ALA A 53 -3.03 -2.99 -3.30
N LYS A 54 -1.90 -2.61 -2.66
CA LYS A 54 -0.60 -3.22 -2.91
C LYS A 54 -0.53 -4.68 -2.48
N GLU A 55 -1.03 -4.99 -1.28
CA GLU A 55 -1.14 -6.37 -0.80
C GLU A 55 -2.04 -7.24 -1.69
N ALA A 56 -3.16 -6.70 -2.15
CA ALA A 56 -4.03 -7.38 -3.12
C ALA A 56 -3.29 -7.63 -4.46
N CYS A 57 -2.51 -6.66 -4.94
CA CYS A 57 -1.68 -6.82 -6.13
C CYS A 57 -0.65 -7.95 -5.97
N PHE A 58 0.06 -8.00 -4.84
CA PHE A 58 1.04 -9.04 -4.54
C PHE A 58 0.41 -10.44 -4.51
N LYS A 59 -0.77 -10.57 -3.91
CA LYS A 59 -1.54 -11.83 -3.92
C LYS A 59 -1.94 -12.24 -5.34
N ALA A 60 -2.34 -11.28 -6.17
CA ALA A 60 -2.68 -11.55 -7.57
C ALA A 60 -1.47 -11.97 -8.40
N LEU A 61 -0.29 -11.41 -8.13
CA LEU A 61 0.96 -11.79 -8.79
C LEU A 61 1.50 -13.16 -8.35
N GLY A 62 1.00 -13.70 -7.24
CA GLY A 62 1.53 -14.92 -6.62
C GLY A 62 2.90 -14.72 -5.96
N THR A 63 3.38 -13.47 -5.89
CA THR A 63 4.66 -13.07 -5.30
C THR A 63 4.39 -12.18 -4.09
N GLY A 64 4.74 -12.64 -2.90
CA GLY A 64 4.69 -11.81 -1.70
C GLY A 64 5.97 -10.99 -1.50
N TRP A 65 5.99 -10.14 -0.46
CA TRP A 65 7.21 -9.46 0.02
C TRP A 65 8.39 -10.43 0.19
N SER A 66 8.12 -11.65 0.65
CA SER A 66 9.13 -12.71 0.87
C SER A 66 9.79 -13.23 -0.41
N GLN A 67 9.27 -12.90 -1.58
CA GLN A 67 9.76 -13.36 -2.88
C GLN A 67 10.38 -12.24 -3.73
N GLY A 68 10.77 -11.13 -3.10
CA GLY A 68 11.61 -10.10 -3.73
C GLY A 68 10.87 -8.94 -4.38
N VAL A 69 9.54 -8.87 -4.25
CA VAL A 69 8.76 -7.70 -4.68
C VAL A 69 8.66 -6.70 -3.53
N SER A 70 9.15 -5.49 -3.77
CA SER A 70 9.11 -4.37 -2.84
C SER A 70 7.84 -3.55 -3.01
N PHE A 71 7.29 -3.00 -1.92
CA PHE A 71 6.17 -2.05 -1.95
C PHE A 71 6.44 -0.82 -2.84
N LEU A 72 7.70 -0.42 -3.02
CA LEU A 72 8.06 0.73 -3.86
C LEU A 72 8.08 0.41 -5.37
N GLN A 73 7.95 -0.87 -5.76
CA GLN A 73 7.85 -1.28 -7.16
C GLN A 73 6.40 -1.27 -7.69
N VAL A 74 5.43 -1.08 -6.80
CA VAL A 74 4.00 -0.95 -7.14
C VAL A 74 3.52 0.40 -6.65
N GLU A 75 2.84 1.15 -7.52
CA GLU A 75 2.26 2.45 -7.22
C GLU A 75 0.77 2.45 -7.51
N VAL A 76 -0.04 2.93 -6.57
CA VAL A 76 -1.48 3.11 -6.75
C VAL A 76 -1.76 4.55 -7.17
N GLN A 77 -2.13 4.73 -8.43
CA GLN A 77 -2.55 6.02 -8.98
C GLN A 77 -4.08 6.13 -9.03
N ARG A 78 -4.58 7.36 -8.89
CA ARG A 78 -5.99 7.67 -9.23
C ARG A 78 -6.07 8.05 -10.70
N ALA A 79 -7.10 7.57 -11.38
CA ALA A 79 -7.45 8.00 -12.74
C ALA A 79 -8.20 9.33 -12.72
#